data_AF-A0AAV9J1R8-F1
#
_entry.id   AF-A0AAV9J1R8-F1
#
_cell.length_a   1.000
_cell.length_b   1.000
_cell.length_c   1.000
_cell.angle_alpha   90.00
_cell.angle_beta   90.00
_cell.angle_gamma   90.00
#
_symmetry.space_group_name_H-M   'P 1'
#
loop_
_entity.id
_entity.type
_entity.pdbx_description
1 polymer ?
#
loop_
_entity_poly.entity_id
_entity_poly.type
_entity_poly.pdbx_seq_one_letter_code
_entity_poly.pdbx_strand_id
1 'polypeptide(L)'
;MSTKHTGVRCGRLQGRQAGQVCERCSDQCVACEADRHLWEEARVCDECAAQLLTPLPLCRGVATVCIQCGGKGAVQSAYFCRECVLLMRDRDGCPRVLTVGGAAAAGHLSGRGGR
;
A
#
# COMPACT_ATOMS: atom_id res chain seq x y z
N MET A 1 21.66 -0.12 -4.72
CA MET A 1 21.32 -0.03 -3.28
C MET A 1 19.87 -0.42 -3.14
N SER A 2 19.58 -1.58 -2.55
CA SER A 2 18.20 -2.08 -2.38
C SER A 2 17.51 -1.20 -1.33
N THR A 3 16.73 -0.21 -1.78
CA THR A 3 15.96 0.70 -0.93
C THR A 3 14.76 -0.05 -0.38
N LYS A 4 15.00 -0.95 0.58
CA LYS A 4 13.92 -1.66 1.25
C LYS A 4 13.01 -0.66 1.94
N HIS A 5 11.78 -0.52 1.45
CA HIS A 5 10.78 0.34 2.05
C HIS A 5 10.44 -0.21 3.44
N THR A 6 11.02 0.42 4.46
CA THR A 6 10.89 -0.03 5.84
C THR A 6 9.63 0.57 6.44
N GLY A 7 8.61 -0.26 6.66
CA GLY A 7 7.37 0.16 7.30
C GLY A 7 6.41 -1.00 7.56
N VAL A 8 5.42 -0.74 8.40
CA VAL A 8 4.37 -1.73 8.73
C VAL A 8 3.33 -1.71 7.62
N ARG A 9 3.02 -2.88 7.05
CA ARG A 9 1.94 -3.02 6.09
C ARG A 9 0.59 -3.00 6.80
N CYS A 10 -0.42 -2.46 6.12
CA CYS A 10 -1.78 -2.40 6.65
C CYS A 10 -2.36 -3.79 6.99
N GLY A 11 -2.21 -4.77 6.11
CA GLY A 11 -2.62 -6.17 6.37
C GLY A 11 -4.12 -6.42 6.49
N ARG A 12 -4.98 -5.42 6.25
CA ARG A 12 -6.44 -5.60 6.22
C ARG A 12 -6.91 -6.36 4.98
N LEU A 13 -8.16 -6.84 4.99
CA LEU A 13 -8.75 -7.54 3.85
C LEU A 13 -8.68 -6.68 2.58
N GLN A 14 -8.22 -7.29 1.49
CA GLN A 14 -8.06 -6.62 0.20
C GLN A 14 -9.44 -6.30 -0.39
N GLY A 15 -9.59 -5.08 -0.90
CA GLY A 15 -10.78 -4.63 -1.60
C GLY A 15 -10.65 -4.82 -3.11
N ARG A 16 -11.46 -4.07 -3.87
CA ARG A 16 -11.45 -4.12 -5.34
C ARG A 16 -10.44 -3.18 -5.98
N GLN A 17 -10.03 -2.12 -5.29
CA GLN A 17 -9.21 -1.06 -5.87
C GLN A 17 -7.75 -1.49 -5.99
N ALA A 18 -7.15 -1.20 -7.13
CA ALA A 18 -5.72 -1.39 -7.34
C ALA A 18 -4.93 -0.35 -6.54
N GLY A 19 -3.84 -0.79 -5.92
CA GLY A 19 -2.86 0.12 -5.35
C GLY A 19 -2.08 0.82 -6.45
N GLN A 20 -1.72 2.09 -6.23
CA GLN A 20 -0.85 2.82 -7.16
C GLN A 20 0.52 3.10 -6.56
N VAL A 21 1.54 3.09 -7.42
CA VAL A 21 2.94 3.37 -7.10
C VAL A 21 3.48 4.49 -7.98
N CYS A 22 4.47 5.21 -7.45
CA CYS A 22 5.20 6.21 -8.23
C CYS A 22 6.19 5.52 -9.20
N GLU A 23 6.70 6.28 -10.16
CA GLU A 23 7.65 5.78 -11.18
C GLU A 23 8.91 5.14 -10.60
N ARG A 24 9.30 5.49 -9.37
CA ARG A 24 10.46 4.89 -8.71
C ARG A 24 10.19 3.49 -8.16
N CYS A 25 8.93 3.16 -7.91
CA CYS A 25 8.50 1.91 -7.29
C CYS A 25 7.71 1.02 -8.26
N SER A 26 7.51 1.44 -9.52
CA SER A 26 6.69 0.73 -10.50
C SER A 26 7.24 -0.64 -10.90
N ASP A 27 8.56 -0.75 -10.96
CA ASP A 27 9.24 -1.97 -11.42
C ASP A 27 9.55 -2.94 -10.28
N GLN A 28 9.01 -2.71 -9.09
CA GLN A 28 9.32 -3.47 -7.88
C GLN A 28 8.09 -4.21 -7.35
N CYS A 29 8.30 -5.48 -6.96
CA CYS A 29 7.28 -6.24 -6.26
C CYS A 29 6.91 -5.59 -4.93
N VAL A 30 5.63 -5.32 -4.67
CA VAL A 30 5.19 -4.68 -3.40
C VAL A 30 5.54 -5.49 -2.13
N ALA A 31 5.70 -6.81 -2.27
CA ALA A 31 5.94 -7.73 -1.16
C ALA A 31 7.43 -7.94 -0.83
N CYS A 32 8.29 -8.05 -1.84
CA CYS A 32 9.72 -8.37 -1.67
C CYS A 32 10.67 -7.32 -2.26
N GLU A 33 10.13 -6.36 -3.00
CA GLU A 33 10.82 -5.22 -3.61
C GLU A 33 11.88 -5.60 -4.65
N ALA A 34 11.83 -6.86 -5.09
CA ALA A 34 12.62 -7.34 -6.21
C ALA A 34 12.02 -6.86 -7.54
N ASP A 35 12.91 -6.47 -8.43
CA ASP A 35 12.74 -6.14 -9.83
C ASP A 35 12.64 -7.43 -10.66
N ARG A 36 11.46 -8.07 -10.58
CA ARG A 36 11.18 -9.38 -11.20
C ARG A 36 9.89 -9.32 -12.00
N HIS A 37 9.60 -10.38 -12.76
CA HIS A 37 8.35 -10.55 -13.50
C HIS A 37 7.13 -10.31 -12.60
N LEU A 38 6.57 -9.11 -12.72
CA LEU A 38 5.33 -8.66 -12.11
C LEU A 38 4.20 -9.44 -12.78
N TRP A 39 3.31 -10.02 -11.97
CA TRP A 39 2.32 -10.98 -12.44
C TRP A 39 0.91 -10.56 -12.04
N GLU A 40 0.68 -10.36 -10.75
CA GLU A 40 -0.66 -10.08 -10.21
C GLU A 40 -0.76 -8.63 -9.73
N GLU A 41 -1.84 -7.94 -10.10
CA GLU A 41 -2.10 -6.56 -9.66
C GLU A 41 -2.43 -6.52 -8.17
N ALA A 42 -1.74 -5.64 -7.43
CA ALA A 42 -1.88 -5.54 -5.99
C ALA A 42 -3.13 -4.73 -5.60
N ARG A 43 -3.99 -5.32 -4.79
CA ARG A 43 -5.24 -4.70 -4.32
C ARG A 43 -5.06 -4.10 -2.92
N VAL A 44 -5.66 -2.93 -2.69
CA VAL A 44 -5.68 -2.27 -1.37
C VAL A 44 -7.03 -2.48 -0.69
N CYS A 45 -7.08 -2.39 0.65
CA CYS A 45 -8.34 -2.42 1.38
C CYS A 45 -9.18 -1.17 1.09
N ASP A 46 -10.50 -1.27 1.31
CA ASP A 46 -11.44 -0.19 0.99
C ASP A 46 -11.17 1.10 1.79
N GLU A 47 -10.66 0.99 3.02
CA GLU A 47 -10.28 2.16 3.83
C GLU A 47 -9.03 2.87 3.25
N CYS A 48 -8.04 2.10 2.79
CA CYS A 48 -6.86 2.66 2.14
C CYS A 48 -7.19 3.21 0.77
N ALA A 49 -8.15 2.61 0.06
CA ALA A 49 -8.68 3.11 -1.20
C ALA A 49 -9.43 4.43 -1.01
N ALA A 50 -10.29 4.52 0.02
CA ALA A 50 -11.01 5.76 0.34
C ALA A 50 -10.04 6.92 0.63
N GLN A 51 -8.93 6.65 1.32
CA GLN A 51 -7.87 7.64 1.56
C GLN A 51 -7.07 8.04 0.30
N LEU A 52 -7.06 7.19 -0.74
CA LEU A 52 -6.51 7.57 -2.05
C LEU A 52 -7.50 8.47 -2.83
N LEU A 53 -8.78 8.41 -2.48
CA LEU A 53 -9.88 9.10 -3.16
C LEU A 53 -10.36 10.37 -2.43
N THR A 54 -10.03 10.55 -1.14
CA THR A 54 -10.35 11.78 -0.42
C THR A 54 -9.40 12.89 -0.84
N PRO A 55 -9.88 13.96 -1.51
CA PRO A 55 -9.07 15.14 -1.70
C PRO A 55 -8.75 15.68 -0.30
N LEU A 56 -7.46 15.79 0.03
CA LEU A 56 -7.08 16.73 1.08
C LEU A 56 -7.75 18.07 0.71
N PRO A 57 -8.38 18.79 1.65
CA PRO A 57 -9.12 20.03 1.39
C PRO A 57 -8.25 21.18 0.82
N LEU A 58 -6.99 20.91 0.45
CA LEU A 58 -6.00 21.85 -0.05
C LEU A 58 -5.33 21.46 -1.38
N CYS A 59 -5.75 20.38 -2.07
CA CYS A 59 -5.13 19.98 -3.34
C CYS A 59 -6.18 19.71 -4.43
N ARG A 60 -6.28 20.64 -5.40
CA ARG A 60 -7.11 20.58 -6.62
C ARG A 60 -6.56 19.60 -7.65
N GLY A 61 -6.37 18.34 -7.25
CA GLY A 61 -5.90 17.26 -8.10
C GLY A 61 -5.77 15.99 -7.27
N VAL A 62 -6.38 14.89 -7.74
CA VAL A 62 -6.29 13.56 -7.13
C VAL A 62 -4.87 13.05 -7.34
N ALA A 63 -3.91 13.56 -6.57
CA ALA A 63 -2.56 13.05 -6.54
C ALA A 63 -2.59 11.78 -5.70
N THR A 64 -2.84 10.65 -6.38
CA THR A 64 -2.69 9.30 -5.83
C THR A 64 -1.33 9.16 -5.15
N VAL A 65 -1.35 8.55 -3.98
CA VAL A 65 -0.18 8.38 -3.11
C VAL A 65 0.39 6.99 -3.31
N CYS A 66 1.71 6.90 -3.43
CA CYS A 66 2.42 5.63 -3.62
C CYS A 66 2.20 4.75 -2.38
N ILE A 67 1.65 3.55 -2.60
CA ILE A 67 1.37 2.61 -1.51
C ILE A 67 2.64 2.06 -0.84
N GLN A 68 3.80 2.19 -1.49
CA GLN A 68 5.08 1.66 -1.00
C GLN A 68 5.88 2.71 -0.20
N CYS A 69 5.93 3.96 -0.66
CA CYS A 69 6.78 5.01 -0.08
C CYS A 69 6.02 6.24 0.43
N GLY A 70 4.72 6.36 0.16
CA GLY A 70 3.93 7.54 0.53
C GLY A 70 4.19 8.77 -0.34
N GLY A 71 4.98 8.66 -1.41
CA GLY A 71 5.24 9.75 -2.36
C GLY A 71 4.00 10.13 -3.18
N LYS A 72 3.91 11.39 -3.62
CA LYS A 72 2.84 11.88 -4.51
C LYS A 72 3.10 11.45 -5.97
N GLY A 73 2.06 11.47 -6.79
CA GLY A 73 2.18 11.21 -8.24
C GLY A 73 2.25 9.72 -8.58
N ALA A 74 1.58 8.88 -7.80
CA ALA A 74 1.55 7.46 -8.04
C ALA A 74 0.55 7.11 -9.15
N VAL A 75 0.99 7.04 -10.40
CA VAL A 75 0.08 6.81 -11.55
C VAL A 75 0.05 5.37 -12.04
N GLN A 76 1.05 4.57 -11.66
CA GLN A 76 1.20 3.19 -12.14
C GLN A 76 0.54 2.21 -11.17
N SER A 77 -0.11 1.17 -11.70
CA SER A 77 -0.62 0.06 -10.87
C SER A 77 0.53 -0.67 -10.19
N ALA A 78 0.31 -1.08 -8.95
CA ALA A 78 1.27 -1.85 -8.17
C ALA A 78 1.08 -3.36 -8.44
N TYR A 79 2.16 -4.14 -8.36
CA TYR A 79 2.11 -5.56 -8.68
C TYR A 79 2.91 -6.44 -7.69
N PHE A 80 2.51 -7.71 -7.61
CA PHE A 80 3.28 -8.78 -6.97
C PHE A 80 4.07 -9.56 -8.03
N CYS A 81 5.29 -9.97 -7.69
CA CYS A 81 6.05 -10.89 -8.54
C CYS A 81 5.48 -12.32 -8.47
N ARG A 82 5.74 -13.11 -9.51
CA ARG A 82 5.28 -14.50 -9.62
C ARG A 82 5.62 -15.37 -8.41
N GLU A 83 6.82 -15.24 -7.85
CA GLU A 83 7.22 -16.04 -6.68
C GLU A 83 6.44 -15.67 -5.42
N CYS A 84 6.15 -14.39 -5.22
CA CYS A 84 5.31 -13.96 -4.11
C CYS A 84 3.88 -14.50 -4.25
N VAL A 85 3.35 -14.56 -5.48
CA VAL A 85 2.03 -15.16 -5.75
C VAL A 85 2.05 -16.67 -5.49
N LEU A 86 3.09 -17.38 -5.92
CA LEU A 86 3.23 -18.83 -5.66
C LEU A 86 3.38 -19.14 -4.17
N LEU A 87 4.00 -18.25 -3.40
CA LEU A 87 4.11 -18.33 -1.94
C LEU A 87 2.88 -17.76 -1.22
N MET A 88 1.83 -17.38 -1.96
CA MET A 88 0.57 -16.80 -1.45
C MET A 88 0.75 -15.50 -0.65
N ARG A 89 1.87 -14.78 -0.82
CA ARG A 89 2.12 -13.48 -0.16
C ARG A 89 1.21 -12.38 -0.69
N ASP A 90 0.65 -12.55 -1.88
CA ASP A 90 -0.37 -11.67 -2.44
C ASP A 90 -1.71 -11.80 -1.70
N ARG A 91 -1.89 -12.80 -0.82
CA ARG A 91 -3.10 -13.02 -0.02
C ARG A 91 -2.97 -12.59 1.44
N ASP A 92 -1.79 -12.14 1.87
CA ASP A 92 -1.52 -11.70 3.25
C ASP A 92 -2.36 -10.48 3.69
N GLY A 93 -2.91 -9.72 2.74
CA GLY A 93 -3.76 -8.56 3.00
C GLY A 93 -3.30 -7.31 2.26
N CYS A 94 -3.78 -6.14 2.69
CA CYS A 94 -3.50 -4.85 2.08
C CYS A 94 -1.99 -4.54 2.13
N PRO A 95 -1.32 -4.40 0.98
CA PRO A 95 0.13 -4.23 0.90
C PRO A 95 0.60 -2.79 1.20
N ARG A 96 -0.32 -1.84 1.43
CA ARG A 96 0.01 -0.44 1.69
C ARG A 96 0.88 -0.31 2.94
N VAL A 97 2.02 0.33 2.79
CA VAL A 97 2.94 0.69 3.88
C VAL A 97 2.38 1.91 4.60
N LEU A 98 2.26 1.80 5.93
CA LEU A 98 1.84 2.89 6.79
C LEU A 98 3.07 3.68 7.25
N THR A 99 3.05 4.99 7.06
CA THR A 99 4.08 5.89 7.58
C THR A 99 3.91 6.07 9.10
N VAL A 100 4.99 5.89 9.87
CA VAL A 100 5.01 5.89 11.35
C VAL A 100 4.79 7.29 11.98
N GLY A 101 4.16 8.23 11.26
CA GLY A 101 3.95 9.62 11.72
C GLY A 101 2.63 10.27 11.32
N GLY A 102 1.67 9.52 10.78
CA GLY A 102 0.41 10.06 10.25
C GLY A 102 -0.79 9.21 10.60
N ALA A 103 -0.95 8.87 11.88
CA ALA A 103 -2.22 8.37 12.39
C ALA A 103 -3.25 9.52 12.38
N ALA A 104 -3.81 9.80 11.21
CA ALA A 104 -5.07 10.53 11.10
C ALA A 104 -6.17 9.52 10.74
N ALA A 105 -6.95 9.19 11.78
CA ALA A 105 -8.29 8.62 11.75
C ALA A 105 -8.49 7.14 11.34
N ALA A 106 -8.43 6.27 12.34
CA ALA A 106 -9.50 5.31 12.59
C ALA A 106 -9.68 5.21 14.12
N GLY A 107 -10.63 5.96 14.65
CA GLY A 107 -11.04 5.81 16.04
C GLY A 107 -11.76 4.47 16.26
N HIS A 108 -11.60 3.93 17.48
CA HIS A 108 -12.40 2.85 18.11
C HIS A 108 -12.20 1.41 17.56
N LEU A 109 -11.93 0.33 18.32
CA LEU A 109 -11.87 -0.05 19.75
C LEU A 109 -10.81 -1.18 19.85
N SER A 110 -10.07 -1.36 20.96
CA SER A 110 -10.49 -2.29 22.01
C SER A 110 -9.65 -2.13 23.27
N GLY A 111 -10.35 -2.01 24.41
CA GLY A 111 -9.77 -2.11 25.74
C GLY A 111 -9.44 -3.55 26.13
N ARG A 112 -8.39 -3.67 26.96
CA ARG A 112 -7.96 -4.76 27.86
C ARG A 112 -6.50 -4.39 28.19
N GLY A 113 -6.02 -4.16 29.41
CA GLY A 113 -6.42 -4.55 30.75
C GLY A 113 -5.16 -5.03 31.49
N GLY A 114 -4.87 -4.48 32.69
CA GLY A 114 -3.85 -4.96 33.65
C GLY A 114 -2.42 -4.44 33.38
N ARG A 115 -1.65 -3.98 34.37
CA ARG A 115 -1.70 -4.10 35.84
C ARG A 115 -1.22 -2.81 36.49
#